data_AF-A0A1Q6Q7F0-F1
#
_entry.id   AF-A0A1Q6Q7F0-F1
#
_cell.length_a   1.000
_cell.length_b   1.000
_cell.length_c   1.000
_cell.angle_alpha   90.00
_cell.angle_beta   90.00
_cell.angle_gamma   90.00
#
_symmetry.space_group_name_H-M   'P 1'
#
loop_
_entity.id
_entity.type
_entity.pdbx_description
1 polymer ?
#
loop_
_entity_poly.entity_id
_entity_poly.type
_entity_poly.pdbx_seq_one_letter_code
_entity_poly.pdbx_strand_id
1 'polypeptide(L)' 'MASITGLGKIGLPRLSENMDPDDARALRNYLYQMQEQLQYVLSNLDTENLSEELRTRLQKLP' A
#
# COMPACT_ATOMS: atom_id res chain seq x y z
N MET A 1 -7.42 -13.56 5.83
CA MET A 1 -6.23 -12.73 5.58
C MET A 1 -6.27 -12.30 4.11
N ALA A 2 -6.38 -11.01 3.82
CA ALA A 2 -6.24 -10.52 2.44
C ALA A 2 -4.87 -10.95 1.90
N SER A 3 -4.79 -11.41 0.65
CA SER A 3 -3.53 -11.93 0.10
C SER A 3 -2.51 -10.81 -0.06
N ILE A 4 -1.57 -10.70 0.88
CA ILE A 4 -0.45 -9.73 0.89
C ILE A 4 0.60 -10.08 -0.19
N THR A 5 0.53 -11.30 -0.73
CA THR A 5 1.45 -11.89 -1.73
C THR A 5 1.61 -11.03 -3.00
N GLY A 6 0.67 -10.13 -3.30
CA GLY A 6 0.74 -9.20 -4.43
C GLY A 6 1.40 -7.85 -4.14
N LEU A 7 1.50 -7.42 -2.88
CA LEU A 7 2.00 -6.07 -2.53
C LEU A 7 3.52 -5.94 -2.73
N GLY A 8 4.27 -7.00 -2.42
CA GLY A 8 5.70 -7.08 -2.76
C GLY A 8 5.94 -7.11 -4.28
N LYS A 9 4.90 -7.31 -5.09
CA LYS A 9 4.94 -7.28 -6.57
C LYS A 9 4.40 -5.97 -7.16
N ILE A 10 3.94 -5.01 -6.34
CA ILE A 10 3.69 -3.65 -6.82
C ILE A 10 5.07 -3.07 -7.13
N GLY A 11 5.53 -3.28 -8.37
CA GLY A 11 6.77 -2.71 -8.84
C GLY A 11 6.67 -1.19 -8.80
N LEU A 12 7.79 -0.54 -8.49
CA LEU A 12 7.85 0.91 -8.58
C LEU A 12 7.50 1.37 -10.00
N PRO A 13 6.70 2.43 -10.14
CA PRO A 13 6.39 2.99 -11.45
C PRO A 13 7.69 3.45 -12.13
N ARG A 14 7.74 3.30 -13.45
CA ARG A 14 8.80 3.94 -14.23
C ARG A 14 8.59 5.46 -14.18
N LEU A 15 9.64 6.17 -13.79
CA LEU A 15 9.66 7.63 -13.83
C LEU A 15 10.01 8.11 -15.24
N SER A 16 9.60 9.33 -15.58
CA SER A 16 9.87 9.95 -16.89
C SER A 16 11.37 10.02 -17.18
N GLU A 17 11.75 9.77 -18.43
CA GLU A 17 13.14 9.87 -18.89
C GLU A 17 13.67 11.32 -18.85
N ASN A 18 12.78 12.32 -18.87
CA ASN A 18 13.13 13.74 -18.81
C ASN A 18 13.22 14.29 -17.38
N MET A 19 13.11 13.44 -16.36
CA MET A 19 13.15 13.84 -14.96
C MET A 19 14.59 14.05 -14.49
N ASP A 20 14.81 15.07 -13.66
CA ASP A 20 16.10 15.26 -13.03
C ASP A 20 16.50 14.01 -12.20
N PRO A 21 17.75 13.53 -12.30
CA PRO A 21 18.20 12.33 -11.59
C PRO A 21 18.03 12.39 -10.07
N ASP A 22 18.17 13.57 -9.45
CA ASP A 22 18.06 13.74 -8.01
C ASP A 22 16.61 13.69 -7.55
N ASP A 23 15.71 14.34 -8.28
CA ASP A 23 14.26 14.25 -8.06
C ASP A 23 13.77 12.81 -8.27
N ALA A 24 14.25 12.14 -9.31
CA ALA A 24 13.91 10.74 -9.58
C ALA A 24 14.34 9.81 -8.43
N ARG A 25 15.50 10.09 -7.81
CA ARG A 25 15.98 9.33 -6.65
C ARG A 25 15.14 9.61 -5.41
N ALA A 26 14.84 10.88 -5.13
CA ALA A 26 14.00 11.26 -4.00
C ALA A 26 12.61 10.63 -4.09
N LEU A 27 11.98 10.67 -5.28
CA LEU A 27 10.69 10.04 -5.53
C LEU A 27 10.74 8.52 -5.39
N ARG A 28 11.78 7.85 -5.90
CA ARG A 28 11.95 6.39 -5.70
C ARG A 28 12.02 6.02 -4.23
N ASN A 29 12.81 6.76 -3.44
CA ASN A 29 12.93 6.52 -2.01
C ASN A 29 11.58 6.70 -1.29
N TYR A 30 10.85 7.77 -1.63
CA TYR A 30 9.52 8.02 -1.08
C TYR A 30 8.52 6.92 -1.43
N LEU A 31 8.51 6.47 -2.68
CA LEU A 31 7.63 5.40 -3.14
C LEU A 31 7.96 4.06 -2.47
N TYR A 32 9.24 3.75 -2.26
CA TYR A 32 9.65 2.58 -1.47
C TYR A 32 9.13 2.66 -0.03
N GLN A 33 9.30 3.81 0.63
CA GLN A 33 8.83 3.99 2.00
C GLN A 33 7.30 3.85 2.10
N MET A 34 6.54 4.39 1.15
CA MET A 34 5.09 4.22 1.10
C MET A 34 4.69 2.75 0.87
N GLN A 35 5.43 2.01 0.05
CA GLN A 35 5.18 0.59 -0.15
C GLN A 35 5.34 -0.20 1.15
N GLU A 36 6.41 0.06 1.91
CA GLU A 36 6.64 -0.58 3.21
C GLU A 36 5.54 -0.23 4.22
N GLN A 37 5.16 1.05 4.29
CA GLN A 37 4.06 1.48 5.16
C GLN A 37 2.73 0.82 4.79
N LEU A 38 2.42 0.73 3.50
CA LEU A 38 1.21 0.08 3.03
C LEU A 38 1.23 -1.42 3.35
N GLN A 39 2.38 -2.07 3.17
CA GLN A 39 2.54 -3.48 3.53
C GLN A 39 2.37 -3.71 5.03
N TYR A 40 2.90 -2.81 5.86
CA TYR A 40 2.70 -2.86 7.31
C TYR A 40 1.21 -2.74 7.67
N VAL A 41 0.51 -1.73 7.14
CA VAL A 41 -0.93 -1.55 7.41
C VAL A 41 -1.71 -2.79 6.98
N LEU A 42 -1.45 -3.31 5.79
CA LEU A 42 -2.17 -4.47 5.25
C LEU A 42 -1.83 -5.79 5.96
N SER A 43 -0.62 -5.91 6.52
CA SER A 43 -0.23 -7.07 7.34
C SER A 43 -0.85 -7.05 8.73
N ASN A 44 -1.15 -5.85 9.25
CA ASN A 44 -1.76 -5.66 10.56
C ASN A 44 -3.27 -5.38 10.48
N LEU A 45 -3.85 -5.35 9.27
CA LEU A 45 -5.28 -5.13 9.08
C LEU A 45 -6.05 -6.42 9.42
N ASP A 46 -6.70 -6.42 10.57
CA ASP A 46 -7.62 -7.49 10.99
C ASP A 46 -8.99 -6.90 11.34
N THR A 47 -9.99 -7.77 11.53
CA THR A 47 -11.36 -7.46 11.92
C THR A 47 -11.46 -6.70 13.25
N GLU A 48 -10.44 -6.80 14.12
CA GLU A 48 -10.31 -6.01 15.35
C GLU A 48 -9.83 -4.57 15.10
N ASN A 49 -9.06 -4.35 14.02
CA ASN A 49 -8.54 -3.04 13.62
C ASN A 49 -9.43 -2.34 12.56
N LEU A 50 -10.51 -3.00 12.14
CA LEU A 50 -11.52 -2.40 11.27
C LEU A 50 -12.38 -1.41 12.05
N SER A 51 -12.74 -0.28 11.44
CA SER A 51 -13.75 0.60 12.04
C SER A 51 -15.08 -0.14 12.18
N GLU A 52 -15.79 0.08 13.29
CA GLU A 52 -17.09 -0.54 13.55
C GLU A 52 -18.10 -0.26 12.42
N GLU A 53 -18.02 0.92 11.79
CA GLU A 53 -18.84 1.24 10.61
C GLU A 53 -18.54 0.31 9.44
N LEU A 54 -17.26 0.11 9.09
CA LEU A 54 -16.87 -0.74 7.98
C LEU A 54 -17.21 -2.20 8.27
N ARG A 55 -16.99 -2.64 9.52
CA ARG A 55 -17.33 -3.98 10.00
C ARG A 55 -18.82 -4.26 9.88
N THR A 56 -19.65 -3.30 10.31
CA THR A 56 -21.11 -3.37 10.20
C THR A 56 -21.56 -3.43 8.74
N ARG A 57 -20.93 -2.65 7.85
CA ARG A 57 -21.24 -2.68 6.40
C ARG A 57 -20.87 -4.02 5.76
N LEU A 58 -19.71 -4.59 6.10
CA LEU A 58 -19.27 -5.90 5.58
C LEU A 58 -20.15 -7.06 6.07
N GLN A 59 -20.60 -7.04 7.32
CA GLN A 59 -21.51 -8.07 7.85
C GLN A 59 -22.93 -8.02 7.25
N LYS A 60 -23.31 -6.89 6.64
CA LYS A 60 -24.58 -6.71 5.93
C LYS A 60 -24.51 -7.08 4.45
N LEU A 61 -23.34 -7.45 3.93
CA LEU A 61 -23.24 -7.99 2.57
C LEU A 61 -23.84 -9.41 2.55
N PRO A 62 -24.71 -9.72 1.57
CA PRO A 62 -25.38 -11.02 1.45
C PRO A 62 -24.43 -12.17 1.10
#